data_AF-A0A0R1VF96-F1
#
_entry.id   AF-A0A0R1VF96-F1
#
_cell.length_a   1.000
_cell.length_b   1.000
_cell.length_c   1.000
_cell.angle_alpha   90.00
_cell.angle_beta   90.00
_cell.angle_gamma   90.00
#
_symmetry.space_group_name_H-M   'P 1'
#
loop_
_entity.id
_entity.type
_entity.pdbx_description
1 polymer ?
#
loop_
_entity_poly.entity_id
_entity_poly.type
_entity_poly.pdbx_seq_one_letter_code
_entity_poly.pdbx_strand_id
1 'polypeptide(L)'
;MDTTEKMTKSGKMVDLHCHLLPGIDDGSPDLASSLELAKMAVAEGITHILATPHHLDGDYINHRDDVFAAVKAFQSELDQRKIPLTIFPGQEVHINGDLAEKYDDLLGIDEQKNYMLIEFPHGSVPEYAKRLFFELRKLGTTPVIVHPERNHGIQENINLLYDFISEGALAQLTATSYIGGFGDHVQQISEQMVNHHLVQIFASDAHALKGRQFALREAMLKLRDQHGQAMVDQFEETAENLLNGLPVVAHGYSQIEVKKKKKFWFF
;
A
#
# COMPACT_ATOMS: atom_id res chain seq x y z
N MET A 1 17.98 -19.16 -13.58
CA MET A 1 17.06 -19.22 -12.42
C MET A 1 15.74 -19.72 -12.94
N ASP A 2 15.22 -20.77 -12.34
CA ASP A 2 14.01 -21.45 -12.79
C ASP A 2 12.82 -20.48 -12.70
N THR A 3 12.24 -20.13 -13.85
CA THR A 3 11.10 -19.20 -13.97
C THR A 3 9.76 -19.86 -13.65
N THR A 4 9.78 -21.09 -13.12
CA THR A 4 8.57 -21.89 -12.84
C THR A 4 8.22 -22.02 -11.35
N GLU A 5 9.02 -21.46 -10.44
CA GLU A 5 8.69 -21.47 -9.02
C GLU A 5 7.53 -20.48 -8.74
N LYS A 6 6.36 -21.03 -8.40
CA LYS A 6 5.20 -20.22 -8.01
C LYS A 6 5.55 -19.41 -6.75
N MET A 7 5.51 -18.09 -6.85
CA MET A 7 5.74 -17.20 -5.70
C MET A 7 4.64 -17.31 -4.66
N THR A 8 3.41 -17.56 -5.11
CA THR A 8 2.20 -17.55 -4.29
C THR A 8 1.44 -18.87 -4.44
N LYS A 9 0.69 -19.27 -3.41
CA LYS A 9 -0.13 -20.49 -3.42
C LYS A 9 -1.20 -20.47 -4.51
N SER A 10 -1.86 -19.32 -4.70
CA SER A 10 -2.92 -19.12 -5.68
C SER A 10 -2.38 -19.02 -7.12
N GLY A 11 -1.08 -18.71 -7.28
CA GLY A 11 -0.50 -18.32 -8.56
C GLY A 11 -0.92 -16.94 -9.04
N LYS A 12 -1.61 -16.16 -8.20
CA LYS A 12 -1.93 -14.75 -8.40
C LYS A 12 -1.02 -13.93 -7.51
N MET A 13 -0.58 -12.78 -8.03
CA MET A 13 0.07 -11.73 -7.25
C MET A 13 -0.78 -10.47 -7.40
N VAL A 14 -1.13 -9.88 -6.25
CA VAL A 14 -2.03 -8.73 -6.15
C VAL A 14 -1.24 -7.54 -5.64
N ASP A 15 -1.28 -6.45 -6.40
CA ASP A 15 -0.70 -5.18 -5.98
C ASP A 15 -1.81 -4.18 -5.64
N LEU A 16 -1.87 -3.76 -4.39
CA LEU A 16 -2.99 -2.95 -3.87
C LEU A 16 -2.73 -1.45 -3.88
N HIS A 17 -1.59 -0.97 -4.38
CA HIS A 17 -1.27 0.45 -4.41
C HIS A 17 -0.43 0.74 -5.66
N CYS A 18 -1.04 1.38 -6.67
CA CYS A 18 -0.37 1.66 -7.94
C CYS A 18 -1.02 2.84 -8.68
N HIS A 19 -0.18 3.74 -9.20
CA HIS A 19 -0.59 4.95 -9.92
C HIS A 19 -0.40 4.75 -11.43
N LEU A 20 -1.11 3.75 -11.96
CA LEU A 20 -1.01 3.35 -13.37
C LEU A 20 -2.07 3.96 -14.29
N LEU A 21 -3.08 4.65 -13.76
CA LEU A 21 -4.15 5.22 -14.59
C LEU A 21 -3.62 6.42 -15.40
N PRO A 22 -3.99 6.53 -16.69
CA PRO A 22 -3.41 7.54 -17.57
C PRO A 22 -3.99 8.93 -17.30
N GLY A 23 -3.10 9.88 -16.95
CA GLY A 23 -3.37 11.31 -16.91
C GLY A 23 -4.29 11.78 -15.79
N ILE A 24 -4.41 11.02 -14.70
CA ILE A 24 -5.34 11.30 -13.59
C ILE A 24 -4.64 11.83 -12.32
N ASP A 25 -3.35 11.55 -12.17
CA ASP A 25 -2.48 12.04 -11.09
C ASP A 25 -1.01 12.13 -11.57
N ASP A 26 -0.06 12.17 -10.64
CA ASP A 26 1.39 12.21 -10.92
C ASP A 26 2.00 10.84 -11.30
N GLY A 27 1.18 9.78 -11.34
CA GLY A 27 1.54 8.41 -11.65
C GLY A 27 1.99 8.19 -13.08
N SER A 28 1.02 8.14 -13.98
CA SER A 28 1.22 7.91 -15.41
C SER A 28 0.70 9.09 -16.22
N PRO A 29 1.53 9.79 -17.01
CA PRO A 29 1.09 11.01 -17.71
C PRO A 29 0.15 10.73 -18.89
N ASP A 30 0.19 9.53 -19.46
CA ASP A 30 -0.57 9.17 -20.66
C ASP A 30 -0.78 7.66 -20.82
N LEU A 31 -1.62 7.28 -21.79
CA LEU A 31 -1.92 5.88 -22.09
C LEU A 31 -0.66 5.08 -22.48
N ALA A 32 0.29 5.68 -23.20
CA ALA A 32 1.49 4.98 -23.62
C ALA A 32 2.33 4.55 -22.40
N SER A 33 2.51 5.47 -21.45
CA SER A 33 3.21 5.24 -20.18
C SER A 33 2.49 4.20 -19.33
N SER A 34 1.15 4.27 -19.24
CA SER A 34 0.34 3.28 -18.51
C SER A 34 0.46 1.88 -19.10
N LEU A 35 0.50 1.75 -20.43
CA LEU A 35 0.68 0.46 -21.11
C LEU A 35 2.07 -0.13 -20.85
N GLU A 36 3.11 0.69 -20.75
CA GLU A 36 4.45 0.22 -20.38
C GLU A 36 4.48 -0.23 -18.91
N LEU A 37 3.87 0.53 -17.98
CA LEU A 37 3.71 0.10 -16.59
C LEU A 37 2.96 -1.23 -16.47
N ALA A 38 1.86 -1.41 -17.19
CA ALA A 38 1.09 -2.65 -17.17
C ALA A 38 1.93 -3.85 -17.66
N LYS A 39 2.76 -3.67 -18.70
CA LYS A 39 3.68 -4.72 -19.17
C LYS A 39 4.75 -5.03 -18.12
N MET A 40 5.27 -4.02 -17.44
CA MET A 40 6.25 -4.19 -16.36
C MET A 40 5.64 -4.98 -15.19
N ALA A 41 4.41 -4.66 -14.79
CA ALA A 41 3.69 -5.39 -13.76
C ALA A 41 3.54 -6.88 -14.11
N VAL A 42 3.10 -7.17 -15.34
CA VAL A 42 2.98 -8.55 -15.83
C VAL A 42 4.33 -9.27 -15.86
N ALA A 43 5.41 -8.58 -16.26
CA ALA A 43 6.76 -9.15 -16.27
C ALA A 43 7.26 -9.49 -14.86
N GLU A 44 6.77 -8.78 -13.84
CA GLU A 44 7.03 -9.07 -12.43
C GLU A 44 6.16 -10.21 -11.88
N GLY A 45 5.16 -10.64 -12.63
CA GLY A 45 4.21 -11.68 -12.24
C GLY A 45 2.96 -11.15 -11.56
N ILE A 46 2.76 -9.82 -11.52
CA ILE A 46 1.54 -9.19 -11.03
C ILE A 46 0.39 -9.50 -11.99
N THR A 47 -0.74 -9.90 -11.41
CA THR A 47 -1.92 -10.36 -12.15
C THR A 47 -3.13 -9.47 -11.92
N HIS A 48 -3.21 -8.84 -10.74
CA HIS A 48 -4.30 -7.98 -10.32
C HIS A 48 -3.71 -6.71 -9.70
N ILE A 49 -4.24 -5.55 -10.07
CA ILE A 49 -3.85 -4.25 -9.52
C ILE A 49 -5.09 -3.52 -9.03
N LEU A 50 -5.03 -2.98 -7.82
CA LEU A 50 -5.91 -1.88 -7.42
C LEU A 50 -5.28 -0.56 -7.90
N ALA A 51 -5.95 0.13 -8.81
CA ALA A 51 -5.54 1.46 -9.24
C ALA A 51 -5.94 2.48 -8.17
N THR A 52 -4.98 3.20 -7.61
CA THR A 52 -5.17 4.03 -6.42
C THR A 52 -4.71 5.46 -6.66
N PRO A 53 -5.31 6.18 -7.62
CA PRO A 53 -4.90 7.55 -7.87
C PRO A 53 -5.09 8.41 -6.62
N HIS A 54 -4.27 9.46 -6.49
CA HIS A 54 -4.37 10.40 -5.38
C HIS A 54 -5.77 11.04 -5.29
N HIS A 55 -6.26 11.23 -4.07
CA HIS A 55 -7.51 11.93 -3.80
C HIS A 55 -7.40 12.79 -2.53
N LEU A 56 -7.74 14.09 -2.65
CA LEU A 56 -7.76 15.09 -1.57
C LEU A 56 -6.39 15.43 -0.96
N ASP A 57 -5.31 15.28 -1.72
CA ASP A 57 -3.94 15.64 -1.31
C ASP A 57 -3.62 17.14 -1.48
N GLY A 58 -4.54 17.89 -2.08
CA GLY A 58 -4.44 19.33 -2.35
C GLY A 58 -4.22 19.66 -3.83
N ASP A 59 -3.66 18.73 -4.60
CA ASP A 59 -3.38 18.88 -6.03
C ASP A 59 -4.39 18.09 -6.88
N TYR A 60 -4.89 16.95 -6.38
CA TYR A 60 -5.77 16.05 -7.11
C TYR A 60 -7.12 15.80 -6.40
N ILE A 61 -8.20 15.87 -7.18
CA ILE A 61 -9.56 15.50 -6.78
C ILE A 61 -10.10 14.55 -7.84
N ASN A 62 -9.92 13.26 -7.59
CA ASN A 62 -10.38 12.20 -8.47
C ASN A 62 -11.66 11.57 -7.91
N HIS A 63 -12.83 12.03 -8.33
CA HIS A 63 -14.12 11.54 -7.81
C HIS A 63 -14.34 10.06 -8.13
N ARG A 64 -15.16 9.38 -7.32
CA ARG A 64 -15.43 7.94 -7.44
C ARG A 64 -15.78 7.53 -8.88
N ASP A 65 -16.73 8.25 -9.49
CA ASP A 65 -17.26 7.90 -10.81
C ASP A 65 -16.22 8.11 -11.92
N ASP A 66 -15.34 9.11 -11.77
CA ASP A 66 -14.25 9.38 -12.71
C ASP A 66 -13.20 8.26 -12.68
N VAL A 67 -12.85 7.78 -11.48
CA VAL A 67 -11.93 6.65 -11.31
C VAL A 67 -12.52 5.37 -11.90
N PHE A 68 -13.81 5.07 -11.67
CA PHE A 68 -14.48 3.94 -12.31
C PHE A 68 -14.44 4.01 -13.84
N ALA A 69 -14.71 5.19 -14.41
CA ALA A 69 -14.67 5.40 -15.84
C ALA A 69 -13.25 5.20 -16.40
N ALA A 70 -12.23 5.74 -15.72
CA ALA A 70 -10.82 5.61 -16.10
C ALA A 70 -10.35 4.15 -16.05
N VAL A 71 -10.67 3.40 -14.99
CA VAL A 71 -10.35 1.97 -14.87
C VAL A 71 -11.01 1.16 -15.98
N LYS A 72 -12.30 1.40 -16.26
CA LYS A 72 -13.01 0.69 -17.33
C LYS A 72 -12.40 0.97 -18.70
N ALA A 73 -12.06 2.23 -18.98
CA ALA A 73 -11.43 2.62 -20.23
C ALA A 73 -10.05 1.96 -20.38
N PHE A 74 -9.24 1.98 -19.32
CA PHE A 74 -7.91 1.41 -19.36
C PHE A 74 -7.91 -0.13 -19.43
N GLN A 75 -8.79 -0.82 -18.68
CA GLN A 75 -8.98 -2.27 -18.80
C GLN A 75 -9.34 -2.66 -20.25
N SER A 76 -10.19 -1.87 -20.92
CA SER A 76 -10.54 -2.12 -22.33
C SER A 76 -9.34 -2.03 -23.26
N GLU A 77 -8.38 -1.13 -23.01
CA GLU A 77 -7.12 -1.03 -23.75
C GLU A 77 -6.20 -2.23 -23.48
N LEU A 78 -6.13 -2.70 -22.24
CA LEU A 78 -5.36 -3.90 -21.88
C LEU A 78 -5.91 -5.14 -22.58
N ASP A 79 -7.24 -5.33 -22.56
CA ASP A 79 -7.92 -6.46 -23.18
C ASP A 79 -7.71 -6.49 -24.69
N GLN A 80 -7.88 -5.35 -25.37
CA GLN A 80 -7.63 -5.21 -26.81
C GLN A 80 -6.19 -5.58 -27.18
N ARG A 81 -5.24 -5.27 -26.30
CA ARG A 81 -3.80 -5.51 -26.48
C ARG A 81 -3.35 -6.86 -25.93
N LYS A 82 -4.27 -7.63 -25.33
CA LYS A 82 -4.01 -8.93 -24.71
C LYS A 82 -2.93 -8.85 -23.62
N ILE A 83 -2.90 -7.77 -22.85
CA ILE A 83 -2.05 -7.64 -21.67
C ILE A 83 -2.78 -8.34 -20.51
N PRO A 84 -2.25 -9.44 -19.96
CA PRO A 84 -2.97 -10.29 -19.00
C PRO A 84 -2.93 -9.70 -17.58
N LEU A 85 -3.60 -8.56 -17.39
CA LEU A 85 -3.64 -7.82 -16.14
C LEU A 85 -5.08 -7.35 -15.88
N THR A 86 -5.55 -7.56 -14.65
CA THR A 86 -6.88 -7.13 -14.21
C THR A 86 -6.75 -5.92 -13.29
N ILE A 87 -7.51 -4.85 -13.55
CA ILE A 87 -7.47 -3.61 -12.78
C ILE A 87 -8.79 -3.39 -12.04
N PHE A 88 -8.69 -3.00 -10.77
CA PHE A 88 -9.80 -2.64 -9.89
C PHE A 88 -9.72 -1.16 -9.52
N PRO A 89 -10.85 -0.48 -9.31
CA PRO A 89 -10.88 0.90 -8.87
C PRO A 89 -10.70 1.02 -7.35
N GLY A 90 -9.73 1.83 -6.94
CA GLY A 90 -9.51 2.28 -5.56
C GLY A 90 -9.07 3.74 -5.54
N GLN A 91 -8.59 4.22 -4.40
CA GLN A 91 -8.00 5.55 -4.25
C GLN A 91 -6.91 5.48 -3.18
N GLU A 92 -5.86 6.27 -3.34
CA GLU A 92 -5.02 6.68 -2.21
C GLU A 92 -5.62 7.97 -1.63
N VAL A 93 -6.23 7.88 -0.44
CA VAL A 93 -6.96 9.00 0.12
C VAL A 93 -6.11 9.73 1.15
N HIS A 94 -5.79 10.99 0.86
CA HIS A 94 -5.05 11.82 1.80
C HIS A 94 -5.92 12.21 2.99
N ILE A 95 -5.41 11.97 4.20
CA ILE A 95 -6.16 12.18 5.43
C ILE A 95 -6.52 13.67 5.63
N ASN A 96 -7.78 13.96 5.91
CA ASN A 96 -8.25 15.30 6.25
C ASN A 96 -9.43 15.25 7.24
N GLY A 97 -9.75 16.40 7.84
CA GLY A 97 -10.78 16.50 8.88
C GLY A 97 -12.21 16.27 8.38
N ASP A 98 -12.46 16.40 7.08
CA ASP A 98 -13.79 16.33 6.46
C ASP A 98 -14.04 14.98 5.78
N LEU A 99 -13.13 14.01 5.95
CA LEU A 99 -13.14 12.77 5.19
C LEU A 99 -14.43 11.96 5.40
N ALA A 100 -14.96 11.96 6.64
CA ALA A 100 -16.22 11.28 6.96
C ALA A 100 -17.43 11.89 6.22
N GLU A 101 -17.41 13.20 5.93
CA GLU A 101 -18.49 13.88 5.21
C GLU A 101 -18.45 13.59 3.71
N LYS A 102 -17.27 13.26 3.17
CA LYS A 102 -17.06 12.92 1.75
C LYS A 102 -17.14 11.43 1.46
N TYR A 103 -17.44 10.61 2.47
CA TYR A 103 -17.32 9.15 2.42
C TYR A 103 -18.04 8.48 1.24
N ASP A 104 -19.18 9.02 0.80
CA ASP A 104 -19.94 8.47 -0.33
C ASP A 104 -19.16 8.53 -1.65
N ASP A 105 -18.37 9.58 -1.85
CA ASP A 105 -17.52 9.82 -3.02
C ASP A 105 -16.14 9.16 -2.92
N LEU A 106 -15.85 8.47 -1.81
CA LEU A 106 -14.62 7.70 -1.67
C LEU A 106 -14.75 6.28 -2.23
N LEU A 107 -13.61 5.75 -2.63
CA LEU A 107 -13.37 4.36 -3.01
C LEU A 107 -12.56 3.64 -1.92
N GLY A 108 -12.90 2.38 -1.68
CA GLY A 108 -12.13 1.49 -0.82
C GLY A 108 -11.16 0.63 -1.60
N ILE A 109 -10.53 -0.33 -0.93
CA ILE A 109 -9.77 -1.42 -1.55
C ILE A 109 -10.73 -2.41 -2.22
N ASP A 110 -11.88 -2.64 -1.59
CA ASP A 110 -12.94 -3.52 -2.08
C ASP A 110 -14.22 -2.72 -2.41
N GLU A 111 -15.11 -3.37 -3.17
CA GLU A 111 -16.36 -2.77 -3.66
C GLU A 111 -17.28 -2.24 -2.54
N GLN A 112 -17.25 -2.88 -1.36
CA GLN A 112 -18.11 -2.55 -0.22
C GLN A 112 -17.45 -1.54 0.74
N LYS A 113 -16.24 -1.07 0.44
CA LYS A 113 -15.45 -0.16 1.29
C LYS A 113 -15.19 -0.73 2.69
N ASN A 114 -15.02 -2.05 2.81
CA ASN A 114 -14.59 -2.67 4.07
C ASN A 114 -13.18 -2.21 4.44
N TYR A 115 -12.34 -1.88 3.46
CA TYR A 115 -10.99 -1.33 3.65
C TYR A 115 -10.77 -0.08 2.81
N MET A 116 -9.91 0.83 3.28
CA MET A 116 -9.56 2.05 2.55
C MET A 116 -8.10 2.42 2.78
N LEU A 117 -7.38 2.77 1.71
CA LEU A 117 -6.01 3.27 1.81
C LEU A 117 -6.03 4.72 2.29
N ILE A 118 -5.33 4.99 3.39
CA ILE A 118 -5.22 6.32 3.97
C ILE A 118 -3.76 6.74 4.00
N GLU A 119 -3.46 7.85 3.34
CA GLU A 119 -2.16 8.48 3.34
C GLU A 119 -2.08 9.54 4.46
N PHE A 120 -0.96 9.55 5.19
CA PHE A 120 -0.62 10.63 6.12
C PHE A 120 0.29 11.67 5.45
N PRO A 121 0.22 12.96 5.86
CA PRO A 121 1.19 13.96 5.41
C PRO A 121 2.62 13.52 5.76
N HIS A 122 3.58 13.67 4.85
CA HIS A 122 4.94 13.17 5.04
C HIS A 122 5.61 13.63 6.35
N GLY A 123 5.32 14.85 6.82
CA GLY A 123 6.01 15.44 7.97
C GLY A 123 5.63 14.87 9.34
N SER A 124 4.39 14.41 9.54
CA SER A 124 3.92 13.95 10.85
C SER A 124 2.60 13.19 10.74
N VAL A 125 2.26 12.43 11.79
CA VAL A 125 0.92 11.87 11.94
C VAL A 125 -0.01 12.94 12.50
N PRO A 126 -1.14 13.27 11.84
CA PRO A 126 -2.07 14.28 12.36
C PRO A 126 -2.69 13.86 13.69
N GLU A 127 -2.84 14.80 14.62
CA GLU A 127 -3.41 14.53 15.96
C GLU A 127 -4.84 13.98 15.90
N TYR A 128 -5.60 14.35 14.87
CA TYR A 128 -6.98 13.90 14.65
C TYR A 128 -7.07 12.50 14.00
N ALA A 129 -5.95 11.89 13.59
CA ALA A 129 -5.96 10.64 12.84
C ALA A 129 -6.65 9.49 13.59
N LYS A 130 -6.37 9.32 14.90
CA LYS A 130 -7.02 8.29 15.72
C LYS A 130 -8.54 8.44 15.77
N ARG A 131 -9.02 9.69 15.92
CA ARG A 131 -10.45 9.99 15.93
C ARG A 131 -11.08 9.65 14.58
N LEU A 132 -10.46 10.05 13.48
CA LEU A 132 -10.97 9.76 12.14
C LEU A 132 -11.01 8.25 11.86
N PHE A 133 -9.98 7.51 12.29
CA PHE A 133 -9.93 6.06 12.13
C PHE A 133 -11.04 5.37 12.93
N PHE A 134 -11.37 5.88 14.12
CA PHE A 134 -12.54 5.42 14.86
C PHE A 134 -13.86 5.72 14.13
N GLU A 135 -14.00 6.91 13.54
CA GLU A 135 -15.18 7.29 12.76
C GLU A 135 -15.35 6.40 11.50
N LEU A 136 -14.28 6.14 10.73
CA LEU A 136 -14.30 5.22 9.59
C LEU A 136 -14.71 3.80 9.99
N ARG A 137 -14.17 3.28 11.10
CA ARG A 137 -14.55 1.94 11.59
C ARG A 137 -16.00 1.85 12.03
N LYS A 138 -16.58 2.93 12.55
CA LYS A 138 -18.03 2.98 12.84
C LYS A 138 -18.89 2.89 11.57
N LEU A 139 -18.36 3.32 10.42
CA LEU A 139 -18.98 3.16 9.12
C LEU A 139 -18.75 1.76 8.52
N GLY A 140 -17.96 0.90 9.20
CA GLY A 140 -17.60 -0.43 8.72
C GLY A 140 -16.29 -0.48 7.92
N THR A 141 -15.56 0.63 7.82
CA THR A 141 -14.30 0.71 7.06
C THR A 141 -13.08 0.61 7.96
N THR A 142 -12.22 -0.35 7.67
CA THR A 142 -10.89 -0.51 8.29
C THR A 142 -9.86 0.31 7.52
N PRO A 143 -9.22 1.32 8.16
CA PRO A 143 -8.14 2.07 7.52
C PRO A 143 -6.91 1.20 7.30
N VAL A 144 -6.28 1.35 6.14
CA VAL A 144 -4.98 0.77 5.79
C VAL A 144 -4.02 1.93 5.57
N ILE A 145 -3.07 2.12 6.50
CA ILE A 145 -2.07 3.18 6.40
C ILE A 145 -1.08 2.80 5.30
N VAL A 146 -1.00 3.63 4.27
CA VAL A 146 -0.03 3.44 3.18
C VAL A 146 1.32 4.03 3.53
N HIS A 147 2.37 3.34 3.08
CA HIS A 147 3.78 3.70 3.19
C HIS A 147 4.19 4.40 4.51
N PRO A 148 3.83 3.85 5.69
CA PRO A 148 4.13 4.48 6.98
C PRO A 148 5.63 4.66 7.21
N GLU A 149 6.49 3.90 6.54
CA GLU A 149 7.94 4.03 6.57
C GLU A 149 8.44 5.33 5.93
N ARG A 150 7.62 6.03 5.15
CA ARG A 150 7.94 7.34 4.55
C ARG A 150 7.48 8.53 5.41
N ASN A 151 6.67 8.30 6.44
CA ASN A 151 6.19 9.36 7.33
C ASN A 151 7.23 9.68 8.43
N HIS A 152 7.75 10.91 8.46
CA HIS A 152 8.79 11.32 9.41
C HIS A 152 8.39 11.13 10.88
N GLY A 153 7.13 11.39 11.25
CA GLY A 153 6.65 11.17 12.60
C GLY A 153 6.71 9.70 13.01
N ILE A 154 6.37 8.79 12.10
CA ILE A 154 6.49 7.34 12.31
C ILE A 154 7.97 6.90 12.31
N GLN A 155 8.82 7.47 11.44
CA GLN A 155 10.25 7.18 11.45
C GLN A 155 10.90 7.57 12.80
N GLU A 156 10.49 8.69 13.39
CA GLU A 156 10.94 9.15 14.71
C GLU A 156 10.42 8.26 15.85
N ASN A 157 9.20 7.77 15.74
CA ASN A 157 8.57 6.89 16.73
C ASN A 157 7.67 5.83 16.07
N ILE A 158 8.25 4.69 15.70
CA ILE A 158 7.54 3.59 15.03
C ILE A 158 6.39 3.04 15.90
N ASN A 159 6.44 3.20 17.23
CA ASN A 159 5.33 2.80 18.10
C ASN A 159 4.06 3.62 17.88
N LEU A 160 4.10 4.75 17.16
CA LEU A 160 2.88 5.40 16.67
C LEU A 160 2.12 4.48 15.72
N LEU A 161 2.80 3.75 14.84
CA LEU A 161 2.17 2.75 13.98
C LEU A 161 1.59 1.60 14.80
N TYR A 162 2.33 1.11 15.81
CA TYR A 162 1.82 0.09 16.74
C TYR A 162 0.47 0.48 17.35
N ASP A 163 0.32 1.73 17.79
CA ASP A 163 -0.95 2.19 18.37
C ASP A 163 -2.12 2.01 17.39
N PHE A 164 -1.95 2.44 16.13
CA PHE A 164 -3.00 2.29 15.11
C PHE A 164 -3.32 0.82 14.82
N ILE A 165 -2.30 -0.03 14.68
CA ILE A 165 -2.47 -1.47 14.45
C ILE A 165 -3.18 -2.12 15.65
N SER A 166 -2.81 -1.73 16.88
CA SER A 166 -3.43 -2.25 18.10
C SER A 166 -4.89 -1.82 18.25
N GLU A 167 -5.25 -0.69 17.64
CA GLU A 167 -6.62 -0.20 17.56
C GLU A 167 -7.37 -0.79 16.36
N GLY A 168 -6.77 -1.65 15.54
CA GLY A 168 -7.42 -2.40 14.47
C GLY A 168 -7.28 -1.79 13.07
N ALA A 169 -6.39 -0.82 12.87
CA ALA A 169 -5.95 -0.46 11.52
C ALA A 169 -5.01 -1.53 10.95
N LEU A 170 -4.78 -1.46 9.64
CA LEU A 170 -3.74 -2.23 8.96
C LEU A 170 -2.72 -1.27 8.34
N ALA A 171 -1.61 -1.81 7.83
CA ALA A 171 -0.62 -1.02 7.11
C ALA A 171 -0.02 -1.75 5.92
N GLN A 172 0.30 -0.95 4.90
CA GLN A 172 0.94 -1.33 3.66
C GLN A 172 2.33 -0.71 3.59
N LEU A 173 3.36 -1.55 3.40
CA LEU A 173 4.74 -1.10 3.23
C LEU A 173 5.11 -1.06 1.74
N THR A 174 5.80 -0.02 1.27
CA THR A 174 6.20 0.05 -0.14
C THR A 174 7.32 -0.94 -0.43
N ALA A 175 7.16 -1.76 -1.47
CA ALA A 175 8.10 -2.82 -1.81
C ALA A 175 9.53 -2.29 -2.05
N THR A 176 9.64 -1.16 -2.76
CA THR A 176 10.91 -0.46 -3.00
C THR A 176 11.60 -0.01 -1.71
N SER A 177 10.85 0.42 -0.70
CA SER A 177 11.38 0.77 0.63
C SER A 177 12.03 -0.44 1.30
N TYR A 178 11.35 -1.59 1.24
CA TYR A 178 11.82 -2.83 1.86
C TYR A 178 13.09 -3.37 1.20
N ILE A 179 13.27 -3.23 -0.11
CA ILE A 179 14.49 -3.68 -0.80
C ILE A 179 15.62 -2.64 -0.79
N GLY A 180 15.41 -1.48 -0.18
CA GLY A 180 16.44 -0.44 -0.01
C GLY A 180 16.54 0.59 -1.13
N GLY A 181 15.57 0.65 -2.04
CA GLY A 181 15.57 1.60 -3.16
C GLY A 181 15.46 3.08 -2.74
N PHE A 182 14.98 3.35 -1.53
CA PHE A 182 14.90 4.71 -0.94
C PHE A 182 15.97 4.96 0.14
N GLY A 183 16.99 4.10 0.23
CA GLY A 183 18.14 4.25 1.11
C GLY A 183 18.06 3.47 2.43
N ASP A 184 19.23 3.27 3.03
CA ASP A 184 19.42 2.36 4.18
C ASP A 184 18.54 2.68 5.38
N HIS A 185 18.26 3.96 5.64
CA HIS A 185 17.44 4.37 6.78
C HIS A 185 16.00 3.87 6.64
N VAL A 186 15.38 4.11 5.48
CA VAL A 186 14.02 3.66 5.16
C VAL A 186 13.96 2.13 5.13
N GLN A 187 14.98 1.46 4.60
CA GLN A 187 15.08 0.00 4.62
C GLN A 187 15.09 -0.57 6.05
N GLN A 188 15.88 0.01 6.95
CA GLN A 188 15.97 -0.47 8.34
C GLN A 188 14.63 -0.31 9.08
N ILE A 189 13.92 0.79 8.83
CA ILE A 189 12.58 1.02 9.40
C ILE A 189 11.58 0.02 8.81
N SER A 190 11.63 -0.19 7.49
CA SER A 190 10.83 -1.18 6.76
C SER A 190 10.99 -2.59 7.33
N GLU A 191 12.24 -3.03 7.53
CA GLU A 191 12.56 -4.32 8.15
C GLU A 191 12.08 -4.40 9.60
N GLN A 192 12.19 -3.31 10.38
CA GLN A 192 11.65 -3.27 11.75
C GLN A 192 10.13 -3.45 11.77
N MET A 193 9.39 -2.80 10.87
CA MET A 193 7.94 -2.94 10.77
C MET A 193 7.52 -4.39 10.45
N VAL A 194 8.22 -5.07 9.54
CA VAL A 194 7.97 -6.49 9.22
C VAL A 194 8.32 -7.40 10.41
N ASN A 195 9.49 -7.21 11.01
CA ASN A 195 9.96 -8.00 12.17
C ASN A 195 9.00 -7.92 13.38
N HIS A 196 8.36 -6.77 13.55
CA HIS A 196 7.40 -6.52 14.63
C HIS A 196 5.93 -6.71 14.20
N HIS A 197 5.68 -7.26 13.01
CA HIS A 197 4.36 -7.55 12.44
C HIS A 197 3.42 -6.33 12.42
N LEU A 198 3.98 -5.14 12.21
CA LEU A 198 3.25 -3.87 12.13
C LEU A 198 2.65 -3.60 10.75
N VAL A 199 3.07 -4.34 9.73
CA VAL A 199 2.58 -4.23 8.35
C VAL A 199 2.05 -5.58 7.88
N GLN A 200 1.02 -5.58 7.03
CA GLN A 200 0.31 -6.80 6.63
C GLN A 200 0.41 -7.09 5.14
N ILE A 201 0.76 -6.10 4.32
CA ILE A 201 0.94 -6.27 2.88
C ILE A 201 2.15 -5.47 2.39
N PHE A 202 2.70 -5.92 1.26
CA PHE A 202 3.48 -5.07 0.38
C PHE A 202 2.62 -4.57 -0.77
N ALA A 203 2.92 -3.39 -1.27
CA ALA A 203 2.41 -2.89 -2.54
C ALA A 203 3.50 -2.06 -3.22
N SER A 204 3.36 -1.83 -4.52
CA SER A 204 4.41 -1.21 -5.30
C SER A 204 4.55 0.29 -5.07
N ASP A 205 3.41 0.99 -4.98
CA ASP A 205 3.36 2.45 -5.11
C ASP A 205 4.08 2.91 -6.41
N ALA A 206 3.91 2.12 -7.48
CA ALA A 206 4.60 2.32 -8.76
C ALA A 206 4.02 3.53 -9.53
N HIS A 207 4.93 4.26 -10.17
CA HIS A 207 4.66 5.41 -11.05
C HIS A 207 5.47 5.25 -12.34
N ALA A 208 5.12 5.96 -13.41
CA ALA A 208 5.92 5.99 -14.65
C ALA A 208 7.29 6.66 -14.44
N LEU A 209 7.46 7.40 -13.35
CA LEU A 209 8.69 8.10 -12.98
C LEU A 209 9.85 7.14 -12.66
N LYS A 210 11.06 7.54 -13.08
CA LYS A 210 12.28 6.77 -12.83
C LYS A 210 12.51 6.62 -11.32
N GLY A 211 12.61 5.38 -10.84
CA GLY A 211 12.90 5.06 -9.44
C GLY A 211 11.68 4.63 -8.61
N ARG A 212 10.46 4.76 -9.14
CA ARG A 212 9.23 4.23 -8.52
C ARG A 212 8.75 2.99 -9.28
N GLN A 213 9.57 1.94 -9.22
CA GLN A 213 9.28 0.66 -9.87
C GLN A 213 8.45 -0.26 -8.96
N PHE A 214 7.94 -1.34 -9.53
CA PHE A 214 7.05 -2.27 -8.85
C PHE A 214 7.72 -3.00 -7.66
N ALA A 215 8.85 -3.67 -7.89
CA ALA A 215 9.71 -4.30 -6.86
C ALA A 215 9.02 -5.32 -5.92
N LEU A 216 7.75 -5.66 -6.15
CA LEU A 216 6.94 -6.54 -5.33
C LEU A 216 7.51 -7.96 -5.29
N ARG A 217 7.94 -8.50 -6.44
CA ARG A 217 8.53 -9.84 -6.51
C ARG A 217 9.86 -9.90 -5.76
N GLU A 218 10.68 -8.87 -5.87
CA GLU A 218 11.95 -8.78 -5.15
C GLU A 218 11.72 -8.66 -3.65
N ALA A 219 10.74 -7.86 -3.22
CA ALA A 219 10.34 -7.75 -1.82
C ALA A 219 9.84 -9.09 -1.26
N MET A 220 9.00 -9.83 -2.01
CA MET A 220 8.53 -11.15 -1.61
C MET A 220 9.67 -12.18 -1.53
N LEU A 221 10.64 -12.14 -2.45
CA LEU A 221 11.83 -12.99 -2.37
C LEU A 221 12.67 -12.69 -1.12
N LYS A 222 12.92 -11.41 -0.84
CA LYS A 222 13.63 -10.99 0.36
C LYS A 222 12.88 -11.40 1.63
N LEU A 223 11.56 -11.25 1.66
CA LEU A 223 10.69 -11.68 2.76
C LEU A 223 10.79 -13.19 2.97
N ARG A 224 10.78 -13.98 1.89
CA ARG A 224 10.96 -15.43 1.93
C ARG A 224 12.29 -15.81 2.56
N ASP A 225 13.37 -15.15 2.16
CA ASP A 225 14.72 -15.45 2.63
C ASP A 225 14.89 -15.10 4.12
N GLN A 226 14.24 -14.04 4.61
CA GLN A 226 14.37 -13.56 5.99
C GLN A 226 13.35 -14.19 6.96
N HIS A 227 12.13 -14.46 6.51
CA HIS A 227 10.99 -14.87 7.34
C HIS A 227 10.34 -16.20 6.92
N GLY A 228 10.77 -16.79 5.81
CA GLY A 228 10.24 -18.05 5.27
C GLY A 228 8.99 -17.88 4.41
N GLN A 229 8.66 -18.95 3.66
CA GLN A 229 7.53 -18.97 2.72
C GLN A 229 6.18 -18.70 3.39
N ALA A 230 5.99 -19.11 4.66
CA ALA A 230 4.74 -18.89 5.37
C ALA A 230 4.38 -17.40 5.51
N MET A 231 5.39 -16.53 5.68
CA MET A 231 5.17 -15.08 5.77
C MET A 231 4.76 -14.49 4.41
N VAL A 232 5.40 -14.95 3.32
CA VAL A 232 5.02 -14.58 1.96
C VAL A 232 3.58 -14.98 1.67
N ASP A 233 3.23 -16.22 1.98
CA ASP A 233 1.87 -16.73 1.78
C ASP A 233 0.84 -15.88 2.57
N GLN A 234 1.18 -15.47 3.79
CA GLN A 234 0.32 -14.62 4.61
C GLN A 234 0.13 -13.22 4.00
N PHE A 235 1.20 -12.59 3.49
CA PHE A 235 1.13 -11.27 2.87
C PHE A 235 0.26 -11.31 1.60
N GLU A 236 0.45 -12.33 0.76
CA GLU A 236 -0.34 -12.51 -0.47
C GLU A 236 -1.80 -12.85 -0.17
N GLU A 237 -2.06 -13.78 0.76
CA GLU A 237 -3.42 -14.10 1.20
C GLU A 237 -4.11 -12.86 1.79
N THR A 238 -3.38 -12.03 2.52
CA THR A 238 -3.92 -10.76 3.02
C THR A 238 -4.28 -9.81 1.89
N ALA A 239 -3.41 -9.63 0.89
CA ALA A 239 -3.72 -8.78 -0.26
C ALA A 239 -4.96 -9.28 -1.03
N GLU A 240 -5.06 -10.60 -1.25
CA GLU A 240 -6.25 -11.21 -1.85
C GLU A 240 -7.51 -10.99 -1.01
N ASN A 241 -7.42 -11.20 0.31
CA ASN A 241 -8.56 -11.02 1.22
C ASN A 241 -9.05 -9.58 1.26
N LEU A 242 -8.12 -8.61 1.30
CA LEU A 242 -8.45 -7.19 1.27
C LEU A 242 -9.18 -6.81 -0.01
N LEU A 243 -8.68 -7.25 -1.18
CA LEU A 243 -9.34 -6.98 -2.47
C LEU A 243 -10.74 -7.58 -2.58
N ASN A 244 -10.96 -8.74 -1.94
CA ASN A 244 -12.25 -9.44 -1.92
C ASN A 244 -13.17 -8.98 -0.79
N GLY A 245 -12.77 -8.01 0.04
CA GLY A 245 -13.55 -7.56 1.21
C GLY A 245 -13.71 -8.63 2.29
N LEU A 246 -12.83 -9.63 2.32
CA LEU A 246 -12.84 -10.67 3.36
C LEU A 246 -12.21 -10.13 4.66
N PRO A 247 -12.68 -10.58 5.84
CA PRO A 247 -12.13 -10.10 7.11
C PRO A 247 -10.63 -10.38 7.28
N VAL A 248 -9.87 -9.33 7.63
CA VAL A 248 -8.43 -9.34 7.89
C VAL A 248 -8.19 -8.68 9.24
N VAL A 249 -7.35 -9.29 10.06
CA VAL A 249 -6.93 -8.76 11.37
C VAL A 249 -5.41 -8.89 11.50
N ALA A 250 -4.76 -7.85 12.00
CA ALA A 250 -3.35 -7.91 12.33
C ALA A 250 -3.10 -8.83 13.53
N HIS A 251 -2.07 -9.66 13.46
CA HIS A 251 -1.71 -10.63 14.50
C HIS A 251 -0.22 -10.58 14.83
N GLY A 252 0.13 -10.92 16.07
CA GLY A 252 1.52 -11.03 16.51
C GLY A 252 2.30 -9.70 16.57
N TYR A 253 1.62 -8.56 16.40
CA TYR A 253 2.25 -7.25 16.43
C TYR A 253 2.84 -6.94 17.82
N SER A 254 4.00 -6.27 17.84
CA SER A 254 4.70 -5.93 19.08
C SER A 254 5.29 -4.52 19.03
N GLN A 255 5.46 -3.92 20.20
CA GLN A 255 6.15 -2.63 20.32
C GLN A 255 7.64 -2.80 20.03
N ILE A 256 8.23 -1.75 19.48
CA ILE A 256 9.68 -1.66 19.29
C ILE A 256 10.29 -1.03 20.54
N GLU A 257 11.14 -1.78 21.23
CA GLU A 257 11.85 -1.28 22.40
C GLU A 257 12.85 -0.21 22.00
N VAL A 258 12.56 1.05 22.35
CA VAL A 258 13.52 2.15 22.18
C VAL A 258 14.64 1.95 23.19
N LYS A 259 15.81 1.48 22.74
CA LYS A 259 17.03 1.46 23.56
C LYS A 259 17.33 2.88 24.00
N LYS A 260 17.01 3.23 25.26
CA LYS A 260 17.42 4.50 25.86
C LYS A 260 18.93 4.60 25.75
N LYS A 261 19.43 5.54 24.93
CA LYS A 261 20.86 5.89 24.91
C LYS A 261 21.24 6.24 26.34
N LYS A 262 22.07 5.41 26.98
CA LYS A 262 22.65 5.75 28.28
C LYS A 262 23.39 7.07 28.10
N LYS A 263 22.88 8.15 28.68
CA LYS A 263 23.63 9.41 28.79
C LYS A 263 24.83 9.11 29.68
N PHE A 264 26.00 8.89 29.08
CA PHE A 264 27.24 8.95 29.81
C PHE A 264 27.45 10.40 30.22
N TRP A 265 27.13 10.70 31.47
CA TRP A 265 27.58 11.93 32.11
C TRP A 265 29.08 11.76 32.35
N PHE A 266 29.89 12.46 31.57
CA PHE A 266 31.26 12.74 31.97
C PHE A 266 31.18 13.78 33.10
N PHE A 267 31.46 13.32 34.32
CA PHE A 267 31.87 14.19 35.43
C PHE A 267 33.40 14.24 35.44
#